data_AF-U3GHM7-F1
#
_entry.id   AF-U3GHM7-F1
#
_cell.length_a   1.000
_cell.length_b   1.000
_cell.length_c   1.000
_cell.angle_alpha   90.00
_cell.angle_beta   90.00
_cell.angle_gamma   90.00
#
_symmetry.space_group_name_H-M   'P 1'
#
loop_
_entity.id
_entity.type
_entity.pdbx_description
1 polymer ?
#
loop_
_entity_poly.entity_id
_entity_poly.type
_entity_poly.pdbx_seq_one_letter_code
_entity_poly.pdbx_strand_id
1 'polypeptide(L)'
;MGSIAEKLGPMPDATTRLKGIFDRYGTWFRTPEFAGCLFEHALAEFGDTWPEVTDVAVRYRDDLLAMMETLLKDVVPANTARRLAGVYVMRLAGVTADARAIGDPSAASQAWHAAETLLHQARAATEAV
;
A
#
# COMPACT_ATOMS: atom_id res chain seq x y z
N MET A 1 -16.41 -10.74 -1.44
CA MET A 1 -14.95 -10.91 -1.27
C MET A 1 -14.52 -9.98 -0.15
N GLY A 2 -14.27 -10.49 1.06
CA GLY A 2 -13.97 -9.65 2.23
C GLY A 2 -12.80 -8.68 2.00
N SER A 3 -12.88 -7.51 2.62
CA SER A 3 -11.88 -6.44 2.50
C SER A 3 -10.50 -6.95 2.91
N ILE A 4 -9.43 -6.38 2.35
CA ILE A 4 -8.05 -6.65 2.80
C ILE A 4 -7.95 -6.47 4.31
N ALA A 5 -8.62 -5.46 4.87
CA ALA A 5 -8.70 -5.22 6.30
C ALA A 5 -9.34 -6.38 7.09
N GLU A 6 -10.38 -7.02 6.53
CA GLU A 6 -11.11 -8.12 7.15
C GLU A 6 -10.25 -9.40 7.24
N LYS A 7 -9.42 -9.63 6.22
CA LYS A 7 -8.46 -10.75 6.19
C LYS A 7 -7.22 -10.52 7.08
N LEU A 8 -6.98 -9.29 7.52
CA LEU A 8 -5.88 -8.91 8.43
C LEU A 8 -6.30 -8.85 9.91
N GLY A 9 -7.59 -9.04 10.21
CA GLY A 9 -8.16 -9.01 11.57
C GLY A 9 -7.47 -9.89 12.63
N PRO A 10 -6.92 -11.09 12.32
CA PRO A 10 -6.29 -11.94 13.34
C PRO A 10 -4.80 -11.63 13.59
N MET A 11 -4.21 -10.60 12.95
CA MET A 11 -2.80 -10.26 13.20
C MET A 11 -2.62 -9.48 14.51
N PRO A 12 -1.57 -9.80 15.30
CA PRO A 12 -1.45 -9.42 16.71
C PRO A 12 -1.22 -7.92 16.95
N ASP A 13 -0.62 -7.21 15.99
CA ASP A 13 -0.31 -5.78 16.11
C ASP A 13 -0.36 -5.08 14.73
N ALA A 14 -0.43 -3.74 14.75
CA ALA A 14 -0.53 -2.92 13.55
C ALA A 14 0.67 -3.04 12.61
N THR A 15 1.88 -3.26 13.13
CA THR A 15 3.09 -3.44 12.29
C THR A 15 2.99 -4.75 11.52
N THR A 16 2.57 -5.83 12.18
CA THR A 16 2.33 -7.12 11.52
C THR A 16 1.23 -7.01 10.45
N ARG A 17 0.16 -6.26 10.71
CA ARG A 17 -0.91 -5.98 9.73
C ARG A 17 -0.39 -5.22 8.51
N LEU A 18 0.40 -4.17 8.74
CA LEU A 18 1.03 -3.40 7.66
C LEU A 18 1.93 -4.30 6.81
N LYS A 19 2.81 -5.10 7.44
CA LYS A 19 3.65 -6.08 6.74
C LYS A 19 2.83 -7.06 5.91
N GLY A 20 1.74 -7.56 6.48
CA GLY A 20 0.81 -8.46 5.81
C GLY A 20 0.24 -7.90 4.50
N ILE A 21 0.07 -6.57 4.39
CA ILE A 21 -0.33 -5.93 3.12
C ILE A 21 0.77 -6.08 2.07
N PHE A 22 2.03 -5.76 2.39
CA PHE A 22 3.16 -5.90 1.47
C PHE A 22 3.38 -7.37 1.07
N ASP A 23 3.31 -8.30 2.03
CA ASP A 23 3.44 -9.74 1.77
C ASP A 23 2.35 -10.24 0.80
N ARG A 24 1.13 -9.71 0.91
CA ARG A 24 0.03 -10.01 0.00
C ARG A 24 0.31 -9.49 -1.41
N TYR A 25 0.86 -8.28 -1.55
CA TYR A 25 1.31 -7.77 -2.86
C TYR A 25 2.40 -8.66 -3.45
N GLY A 26 3.40 -9.07 -2.66
CA GLY A 26 4.44 -9.99 -3.12
C GLY A 26 3.89 -11.35 -3.58
N THR A 27 2.84 -11.85 -2.90
CA THR A 27 2.14 -13.07 -3.32
C THR A 27 1.37 -12.88 -4.61
N TRP A 28 0.69 -11.75 -4.75
CA TRP A 28 0.01 -11.36 -5.99
C TRP A 28 0.98 -11.22 -7.17
N PHE A 29 2.16 -10.65 -6.98
CA PHE A 29 3.17 -10.53 -8.04
C PHE A 29 3.65 -11.88 -8.59
N ARG A 30 3.51 -12.97 -7.82
CA ARG A 30 3.90 -14.33 -8.22
C ARG A 30 2.78 -15.10 -8.93
N THR A 31 1.57 -14.56 -9.01
CA THR A 31 0.47 -15.24 -9.70
C THR A 31 0.64 -15.15 -11.21
N PRO A 32 0.32 -16.21 -11.99
CA PRO A 32 0.43 -16.17 -13.44
C PRO A 32 -0.52 -15.14 -14.08
N GLU A 33 -1.58 -14.73 -13.39
CA GLU A 33 -2.52 -13.69 -13.83
C GLU A 33 -2.07 -12.26 -13.51
N PHE A 34 -0.89 -12.09 -12.89
CA PHE A 34 -0.40 -10.76 -12.53
C PHE A 34 -0.08 -9.94 -13.77
N ALA A 35 -0.85 -8.87 -13.97
CA ALA A 35 -0.72 -7.98 -15.12
C ALA A 35 -0.38 -6.53 -14.74
N GLY A 36 -0.14 -6.23 -13.46
CA GLY A 36 0.01 -4.87 -12.95
C GLY A 36 -1.28 -4.35 -12.29
N CYS A 37 -1.33 -3.05 -11.97
CA CYS A 37 -2.49 -2.44 -11.33
C CYS A 37 -3.62 -2.19 -12.34
N LEU A 38 -4.76 -2.85 -12.16
CA LEU A 38 -5.94 -2.68 -13.01
C LEU A 38 -6.33 -1.20 -13.20
N PHE A 39 -6.29 -0.42 -12.11
CA PHE A 39 -6.69 0.99 -12.16
C PHE A 39 -5.69 1.85 -12.96
N GLU A 40 -4.40 1.55 -12.92
CA GLU A 40 -3.40 2.26 -13.73
C GLU A 40 -3.60 2.00 -15.23
N HIS A 41 -3.90 0.75 -15.59
CA HIS A 41 -4.25 0.40 -16.97
C HIS A 41 -5.52 1.12 -17.44
N ALA A 42 -6.57 1.11 -16.61
CA ALA A 42 -7.83 1.77 -16.95
C ALA A 42 -7.68 3.29 -17.09
N LEU A 43 -6.88 3.93 -16.21
CA LEU A 43 -6.55 5.35 -16.32
C LEU A 43 -5.77 5.66 -17.60
N ALA A 44 -4.79 4.82 -17.97
CA ALA A 44 -3.99 5.04 -19.17
C ALA A 44 -4.81 4.93 -20.46
N GLU A 45 -5.84 4.09 -20.49
CA GLU A 45 -6.67 3.87 -21.68
C GLU A 45 -7.89 4.81 -21.73
N PHE A 46 -8.52 5.08 -20.59
CA PHE A 46 -9.84 5.74 -20.52
C PHE A 46 -9.86 7.05 -19.72
N GLY A 47 -8.78 7.41 -19.01
CA GLY A 47 -8.78 8.52 -18.05
C GLY A 47 -9.16 9.88 -18.64
N ASP A 48 -8.84 10.12 -19.91
CA ASP A 48 -9.16 11.37 -20.61
C ASP A 48 -10.56 11.39 -21.25
N THR A 49 -11.19 10.22 -21.41
CA THR A 49 -12.43 10.06 -22.19
C THR A 49 -13.64 9.66 -21.35
N TRP A 50 -13.41 8.99 -20.22
CA TRP A 50 -14.44 8.52 -19.29
C TRP A 50 -14.09 8.97 -17.86
N PRO A 51 -14.52 10.16 -17.43
CA PRO A 51 -14.23 10.69 -16.09
C PRO A 51 -14.61 9.74 -14.96
N GLU A 52 -15.64 8.92 -15.15
CA GLU A 52 -16.09 7.92 -14.18
C GLU A 52 -15.01 6.86 -13.88
N VAL A 53 -14.14 6.54 -14.84
CA VAL A 53 -12.99 5.64 -14.62
C VAL A 53 -11.99 6.28 -13.67
N THR A 54 -11.70 7.56 -13.88
CA THR A 54 -10.82 8.34 -13.00
C THR A 54 -11.38 8.40 -11.59
N ASP A 55 -12.68 8.64 -11.43
CA ASP A 55 -13.35 8.68 -10.12
C ASP A 55 -13.23 7.35 -9.36
N VAL A 56 -13.39 6.23 -10.05
CA VAL A 56 -13.25 4.90 -9.46
C VAL A 56 -11.80 4.61 -9.05
N ALA A 57 -10.83 4.97 -9.89
CA ALA A 57 -9.41 4.78 -9.59
C ALA A 57 -8.94 5.65 -8.42
N VAL A 58 -9.38 6.91 -8.35
CA VAL A 58 -9.11 7.82 -7.24
C VAL A 58 -9.72 7.30 -5.95
N ARG A 59 -10.99 6.85 -5.98
CA ARG A 59 -11.65 6.26 -4.81
C ARG A 59 -10.92 5.05 -4.26
N TYR A 60 -10.48 4.14 -5.14
CA TYR A 60 -9.69 2.98 -4.72
C TYR A 60 -8.39 3.39 -4.01
N ARG A 61 -7.68 4.39 -4.58
CA ARG A 61 -6.46 4.92 -3.98
C ARG A 61 -6.73 5.55 -2.62
N ASP A 62 -7.81 6.31 -2.48
CA ASP A 62 -8.19 6.98 -1.25
C ASP A 62 -8.62 5.98 -0.16
N ASP A 63 -9.34 4.91 -0.53
CA ASP A 63 -9.68 3.81 0.37
C ASP A 63 -8.42 3.10 0.89
N LEU A 64 -7.44 2.85 0.01
CA LEU A 64 -6.16 2.27 0.40
C LEU A 64 -5.37 3.20 1.33
N LEU A 65 -5.37 4.51 1.05
CA LEU A 65 -4.74 5.53 1.89
C LEU A 65 -5.39 5.58 3.27
N ALA A 66 -6.72 5.62 3.34
CA ALA A 66 -7.47 5.65 4.58
C ALA A 66 -7.23 4.39 5.43
N MET A 67 -7.15 3.22 4.80
CA MET A 67 -6.81 1.96 5.46
C MET A 67 -5.40 2.01 6.07
N MET A 68 -4.41 2.48 5.31
CA MET A 68 -3.03 2.62 5.79
C MET A 68 -2.93 3.63 6.93
N GLU A 69 -3.56 4.79 6.80
CA GLU A 69 -3.57 5.82 7.85
C GLU A 69 -4.20 5.29 9.14
N THR A 70 -5.29 4.50 9.03
CA THR A 70 -5.96 3.90 10.18
C THR A 70 -5.03 2.94 10.92
N LEU A 71 -4.33 2.05 10.20
CA LEU A 71 -3.37 1.13 10.82
C LEU A 71 -2.18 1.86 11.45
N LEU A 72 -1.69 2.93 10.81
CA LEU A 72 -0.54 3.69 11.30
C LEU A 72 -0.87 4.54 12.54
N LYS A 73 -2.12 4.99 12.71
CA LYS A 73 -2.57 5.74 13.90
C LYS A 73 -2.41 4.95 15.21
N ASP A 74 -2.40 3.62 15.14
CA ASP A 74 -2.22 2.77 16.31
C ASP A 74 -0.77 2.80 16.84
N VAL A 75 0.19 3.29 16.06
CA VAL A 75 1.63 3.21 16.37
C VAL A 75 2.39 4.52 16.27
N VAL A 76 1.83 5.55 15.62
CA VAL A 76 2.44 6.89 15.51
C VAL A 76 1.37 8.00 15.59
N PRO A 77 1.75 9.25 15.93
CA PRO A 77 0.81 10.38 15.98
C PRO A 77 0.09 10.62 14.65
N ALA A 78 -1.15 11.12 14.70
CA ALA A 78 -2.04 11.22 13.53
C ALA A 78 -1.43 11.95 12.32
N ASN A 79 -0.71 13.05 12.53
CA ASN A 79 -0.04 13.79 11.44
C ASN A 79 1.06 12.95 10.78
N THR A 80 1.81 12.19 11.58
CA THR A 80 2.84 11.27 11.10
C THR A 80 2.23 10.07 10.39
N ALA A 81 1.12 9.53 10.91
CA ALA A 81 0.38 8.43 10.30
C ALA A 81 -0.09 8.80 8.88
N ARG A 82 -0.71 9.98 8.70
CA ARG A 82 -1.14 10.47 7.39
C ARG A 82 0.01 10.59 6.40
N ARG A 83 1.15 11.16 6.83
CA ARG A 83 2.34 11.32 5.99
C ARG A 83 2.89 9.96 5.56
N LEU A 84 3.05 9.03 6.51
CA LEU A 84 3.56 7.68 6.23
C LEU A 84 2.60 6.89 5.33
N ALA A 85 1.29 7.00 5.54
CA ALA A 85 0.29 6.35 4.70
C ALA A 85 0.43 6.75 3.23
N GLY A 86 0.62 8.04 2.95
CA GLY A 86 0.87 8.54 1.60
C GLY A 86 2.13 7.93 0.98
N VAL A 87 3.23 7.86 1.74
CA VAL A 87 4.48 7.23 1.30
C VAL A 87 4.29 5.73 1.03
N TYR A 88 3.55 5.03 1.88
CA TYR A 88 3.32 3.59 1.74
C TYR A 88 2.48 3.27 0.50
N VAL A 89 1.40 4.02 0.27
CA VAL A 89 0.56 3.87 -0.93
C VAL A 89 1.36 4.17 -2.20
N MET A 90 2.13 5.26 -2.20
CA MET A 90 3.02 5.60 -3.32
C MET A 90 4.03 4.48 -3.59
N ARG A 91 4.59 3.88 -2.52
CA ARG A 91 5.54 2.78 -2.64
C ARG A 91 4.89 1.52 -3.22
N LEU A 92 3.67 1.17 -2.77
CA LEU A 92 2.91 0.04 -3.31
C LEU A 92 2.62 0.17 -4.80
N ALA A 93 2.23 1.38 -5.25
CA ALA A 93 2.08 1.67 -6.67
C ALA A 93 3.41 1.45 -7.43
N GLY A 94 4.49 2.05 -6.94
CA GLY A 94 5.82 1.92 -7.55
C GLY A 94 6.31 0.48 -7.66
N VAL A 95 6.21 -0.33 -6.59
CA VAL A 95 6.63 -1.74 -6.68
C VAL A 95 5.72 -2.61 -7.53
N THR A 96 4.44 -2.23 -7.67
CA THR A 96 3.53 -2.93 -8.57
C THR A 96 3.93 -2.68 -10.03
N ALA A 97 4.26 -1.43 -10.36
CA ALA A 97 4.79 -1.08 -11.67
C ALA A 97 6.14 -1.76 -11.95
N ASP A 98 7.08 -1.73 -11.00
CA ASP A 98 8.39 -2.39 -11.13
C ASP A 98 8.25 -3.91 -11.28
N ALA A 99 7.42 -4.56 -10.46
CA ALA A 99 7.17 -5.99 -10.56
C ALA A 99 6.59 -6.36 -11.92
N ARG A 100 5.75 -5.50 -12.50
CA ARG A 100 5.17 -5.72 -13.84
C ARG A 100 6.18 -5.50 -14.96
N ALA A 101 7.07 -4.53 -14.82
CA ALA A 101 8.07 -4.17 -15.83
C ALA A 101 9.27 -5.13 -15.84
N ILE A 102 9.75 -5.49 -14.64
CA ILE A 102 11.02 -6.22 -14.43
C ILE A 102 10.76 -7.70 -14.11
N GLY A 103 9.59 -8.05 -13.57
CA GLY A 103 9.26 -9.42 -13.17
C GLY A 103 9.89 -9.87 -11.85
N ASP A 104 10.34 -8.93 -11.00
CA ASP A 104 10.94 -9.25 -9.70
C ASP A 104 9.88 -9.22 -8.57
N PRO A 105 9.43 -10.37 -8.04
CA PRO A 105 8.48 -10.43 -6.94
C PRO A 105 9.09 -10.03 -5.59
N SER A 106 10.41 -9.87 -5.49
CA SER A 106 11.10 -9.42 -4.28
C SER A 106 10.89 -7.92 -4.01
N ALA A 107 10.45 -7.16 -5.00
CA ALA A 107 10.17 -5.72 -4.87
C ALA A 107 9.22 -5.41 -3.69
N ALA A 108 8.23 -6.26 -3.45
CA ALA A 108 7.31 -6.11 -2.32
C ALA A 108 8.01 -6.20 -0.95
N SER A 109 8.95 -7.14 -0.79
CA SER A 109 9.70 -7.26 0.47
C SER A 109 10.64 -6.07 0.65
N GLN A 110 11.32 -5.62 -0.41
CA GLN A 110 12.18 -4.43 -0.36
C GLN A 110 11.39 -3.17 0.01
N ALA A 111 10.18 -3.01 -0.52
CA ALA A 111 9.27 -1.93 -0.10
C ALA A 111 8.89 -2.03 1.36
N TRP A 112 8.62 -3.23 1.89
CA TRP A 112 8.38 -3.40 3.32
C TRP A 112 9.59 -2.97 4.16
N HIS A 113 10.80 -3.42 3.85
CA HIS A 113 11.99 -3.04 4.65
C HIS A 113 12.21 -1.52 4.69
N ALA A 114 11.97 -0.83 3.56
CA ALA A 114 12.04 0.62 3.51
C ALA A 114 10.92 1.27 4.36
N ALA A 115 9.70 0.76 4.26
CA ALA A 115 8.55 1.22 5.04
C ALA A 115 8.79 1.02 6.55
N GLU A 116 9.24 -0.16 6.95
CA GLU A 116 9.59 -0.52 8.33
C GLU A 116 10.67 0.42 8.90
N THR A 117 11.70 0.74 8.11
CA THR A 117 12.72 1.72 8.52
C THR A 117 12.11 3.10 8.80
N LEU A 118 11.23 3.59 7.93
CA LEU A 118 10.54 4.87 8.12
C LEU A 118 9.63 4.86 9.35
N LEU A 119 8.96 3.73 9.62
CA LEU A 119 8.13 3.57 10.81
C LEU A 119 8.97 3.59 12.09
N HIS A 120 10.08 2.88 12.12
CA HIS A 120 10.99 2.89 13.28
C HIS A 120 11.54 4.29 13.56
N GLN A 121 11.95 5.02 12.52
CA GLN A 121 12.40 6.41 12.65
C GLN A 121 11.29 7.33 13.19
N ALA A 122 10.06 7.17 12.69
CA ALA A 122 8.91 7.94 13.14
C ALA A 122 8.55 7.69 14.62
N ARG A 123 8.65 6.42 15.07
CA ARG A 123 8.42 6.04 16.47
C ARG A 123 9.49 6.63 17.39
N ALA A 124 10.77 6.47 17.04
CA ALA A 124 11.88 7.04 17.81
C ALA A 124 11.79 8.57 17.93
N ALA A 125 11.40 9.26 16.86
CA ALA A 125 11.19 10.71 16.88
C ALA A 125 9.99 11.13 17.76
N THR A 126 9.02 10.26 17.96
CA THR A 126 7.86 10.53 18.85
C THR A 126 8.25 10.35 20.32
N GLU A 127 9.10 9.37 20.63
CA GLU A 127 9.59 9.10 22.00
C GLU A 127 10.60 10.13 22.49
N ALA A 128 11.26 10.85 21.59
CA ALA A 128 12.24 11.89 21.90
C ALA A 128 11.64 13.27 22.21
N VAL A 129 10.31 13.43 22.11
CA VAL A 129 9.56 14.68 22.35
C VAL A 129 8.76 14.56 23.64
#